data_AF-A0A7W9DA66-F1
#
_entry.id   AF-A0A7W9DA66-F1
#
_cell.length_a   1.000
_cell.length_b   1.000
_cell.length_c   1.000
_cell.angle_alpha   90.00
_cell.angle_beta   90.00
_cell.angle_gamma   90.00
#
_symmetry.space_group_name_H-M   'P 1'
#
loop_
_entity.id
_entity.type
_entity.pdbx_description
1 polymer ?
#
loop_
_entity_poly.entity_id
_entity_poly.type
_entity_poly.pdbx_seq_one_letter_code
_entity_poly.pdbx_strand_id
1 'polypeptide(L)'
;MKTKIDQAGEVRLLELGWSMYSVSEPNWKTSLGLPATTAQARHIANMCVAALREIFNVSSPDQLAYAAWRDPEPAWPDWMYEELETAGDDDDEYGEKPSPPDPGENPLLLPQLGLKAEEPA
;
A
#
# COMPACT_ATOMS: atom_id res chain seq x y z
N MET A 1 9.13 -8.91 13.75
CA MET A 1 9.15 -10.38 13.80
C MET A 1 8.28 -10.88 12.66
N LYS A 2 8.83 -11.54 11.63
CA LYS A 2 8.01 -12.12 10.55
C LYS A 2 7.39 -13.41 11.09
N THR A 3 6.12 -13.39 11.46
CA THR A 3 5.40 -14.60 11.87
C THR A 3 5.33 -15.52 10.66
N LYS A 4 6.12 -16.60 10.67
CA LYS A 4 6.12 -17.60 9.62
C LYS A 4 4.84 -18.43 9.78
N ILE A 5 3.98 -18.39 8.77
CA ILE A 5 2.77 -19.22 8.72
C ILE A 5 3.21 -20.68 8.56
N ASP A 6 2.53 -21.61 9.22
CA ASP A 6 2.74 -23.03 8.99
C ASP A 6 1.96 -23.53 7.76
N GLN A 7 2.19 -24.79 7.37
CA GLN A 7 1.54 -25.36 6.18
C GLN A 7 0.00 -25.36 6.29
N ALA A 8 -0.54 -25.54 7.49
CA ALA A 8 -1.99 -25.52 7.71
C ALA A 8 -2.57 -24.12 7.45
N GLY A 9 -1.89 -23.08 7.91
CA GLY A 9 -2.26 -21.69 7.62
C GLY A 9 -2.16 -21.33 6.14
N GLU A 10 -1.15 -21.82 5.42
CA GLU A 10 -1.05 -21.62 3.95
C GLU A 10 -2.21 -22.29 3.21
N VAL A 11 -2.58 -23.54 3.57
CA VAL A 11 -3.75 -24.23 3.01
C VAL A 11 -5.03 -23.44 3.30
N ARG A 12 -5.18 -22.93 4.53
CA ARG A 12 -6.35 -22.14 4.92
C ARG A 12 -6.47 -20.83 4.13
N LEU A 13 -5.36 -20.15 3.83
CA LEU A 13 -5.37 -18.95 2.98
C LEU A 13 -5.87 -19.28 1.56
N LEU A 14 -5.43 -20.40 0.99
CA LEU A 14 -5.91 -20.84 -0.33
C LEU A 14 -7.42 -21.13 -0.31
N GLU A 15 -7.93 -21.81 0.72
CA GLU A 15 -9.37 -22.07 0.89
C GLU A 15 -10.21 -20.80 1.00
N LEU A 16 -9.66 -19.76 1.62
CA LEU A 16 -10.30 -18.44 1.74
C LEU A 16 -10.31 -17.66 0.42
N GLY A 17 -9.59 -18.12 -0.62
CA GLY A 17 -9.52 -17.45 -1.92
C GLY A 17 -8.32 -16.51 -2.10
N TRP A 18 -7.29 -16.66 -1.25
CA TRP A 18 -6.01 -16.01 -1.49
C TRP A 18 -5.21 -16.79 -2.53
N SER A 19 -4.42 -16.07 -3.32
CA SER A 19 -3.43 -16.61 -4.25
C SER A 19 -2.07 -16.63 -3.58
N MET A 20 -1.34 -17.72 -3.80
CA MET A 20 0.01 -17.91 -3.27
C MET A 20 0.96 -16.83 -3.77
N TYR A 21 1.85 -16.37 -2.90
CA TYR A 21 2.95 -15.50 -3.27
C TYR A 21 3.93 -16.24 -4.21
N SER A 22 4.67 -15.47 -5.01
CA SER A 22 5.73 -15.97 -5.87
C SER A 22 7.02 -15.18 -5.65
N VAL A 23 8.13 -15.60 -6.26
CA VAL A 23 9.39 -14.84 -6.19
C VAL A 23 9.23 -13.42 -6.76
N SER A 24 8.41 -13.26 -7.80
CA SER A 24 8.10 -11.96 -8.40
C SER A 24 7.02 -11.17 -7.65
N GLU A 25 6.23 -11.84 -6.80
CA GLU A 25 5.12 -11.23 -6.06
C GLU A 25 5.12 -11.76 -4.62
N PRO A 26 5.91 -11.17 -3.71
CA PRO A 26 6.20 -11.74 -2.41
C PRO A 26 5.04 -11.70 -1.41
N ASN A 27 3.85 -11.26 -1.85
CA ASN A 27 2.67 -11.06 -1.01
C ASN A 27 1.53 -11.98 -1.43
N TRP A 28 0.76 -12.45 -0.44
CA TRP A 28 -0.55 -13.06 -0.69
C TRP A 28 -1.48 -12.03 -1.32
N LYS A 29 -2.23 -12.43 -2.34
CA LYS A 29 -3.11 -11.52 -3.07
C LYS A 29 -4.46 -12.15 -3.39
N THR A 30 -5.45 -11.32 -3.66
CA THR A 30 -6.73 -11.76 -4.23
C THR A 30 -7.22 -10.67 -5.18
N SER A 31 -8.02 -11.05 -6.17
CA SER A 31 -8.48 -10.15 -7.23
C SER A 31 -9.94 -9.77 -7.03
N LEU A 32 -10.24 -8.49 -7.15
CA LEU A 32 -11.59 -7.94 -7.07
C LEU A 32 -11.92 -7.24 -8.38
N GLY A 33 -12.94 -7.72 -9.09
CA GLY A 33 -13.44 -7.05 -10.28
C GLY A 33 -14.08 -5.70 -9.94
N LEU A 34 -13.77 -4.67 -10.73
CA LEU A 34 -14.34 -3.33 -10.57
C LEU A 34 -15.42 -3.05 -11.64
N PRO A 35 -16.51 -2.34 -11.29
CA PRO A 35 -16.81 -1.78 -9.97
C PRO A 35 -17.20 -2.87 -8.96
N ALA A 36 -16.65 -2.80 -7.75
CA ALA A 36 -16.95 -3.76 -6.70
C ALA A 36 -18.30 -3.44 -6.03
N THR A 37 -19.13 -4.46 -5.85
CA THR A 37 -20.34 -4.37 -5.03
C THR A 37 -20.00 -4.35 -3.54
N THR A 38 -20.90 -3.80 -2.72
CA THR A 38 -20.78 -3.86 -1.25
C THR A 38 -20.66 -5.29 -0.72
N ALA A 39 -21.32 -6.26 -1.38
CA ALA A 39 -21.22 -7.67 -1.01
C ALA A 39 -19.81 -8.22 -1.24
N GLN A 40 -19.19 -7.89 -2.38
CA GLN A 40 -17.81 -8.29 -2.67
C GLN A 40 -16.82 -7.60 -1.72
N ALA A 41 -17.00 -6.31 -1.44
CA ALA A 41 -16.16 -5.60 -0.47
C ALA A 41 -16.24 -6.22 0.93
N ARG A 42 -17.46 -6.60 1.38
CA ARG A 42 -17.66 -7.32 2.64
C ARG A 42 -16.96 -8.67 2.65
N HIS A 43 -17.00 -9.40 1.54
CA HIS A 43 -16.33 -10.69 1.41
C HIS A 43 -14.81 -10.54 1.59
N ILE A 44 -14.19 -9.57 0.91
CA ILE A 44 -12.76 -9.27 1.07
C ILE A 44 -12.42 -8.88 2.51
N ALA A 45 -13.23 -8.02 3.14
CA ALA A 45 -13.03 -7.66 4.54
C ALA A 45 -13.04 -8.88 5.47
N ASN A 46 -13.98 -9.81 5.26
CA ASN A 46 -14.04 -11.06 6.03
C ASN A 46 -12.82 -11.96 5.80
N MET A 47 -12.33 -12.06 4.55
CA MET A 47 -11.10 -12.79 4.24
C MET A 47 -9.89 -12.20 5.00
N CYS A 48 -9.78 -10.87 5.05
CA CYS A 48 -8.72 -10.20 5.80
C CYS A 48 -8.79 -10.48 7.31
N VAL A 49 -10.00 -10.42 7.88
CA VAL A 49 -10.19 -10.71 9.31
C VAL A 49 -9.83 -12.16 9.64
N ALA A 50 -10.27 -13.13 8.82
CA ALA A 50 -9.94 -14.53 8.99
C ALA A 50 -8.42 -14.76 8.89
N ALA A 51 -7.76 -14.18 7.88
CA ALA A 51 -6.31 -14.26 7.74
C ALA A 51 -5.60 -13.71 8.99
N LEU A 52 -5.92 -12.49 9.41
CA LEU A 52 -5.24 -11.85 10.55
C LEU A 52 -5.47 -12.60 11.86
N ARG A 53 -6.73 -12.96 12.18
CA ARG A 53 -7.07 -13.54 13.48
C ARG A 53 -6.77 -15.02 13.57
N GLU A 54 -7.13 -15.79 12.55
CA GLU A 54 -7.09 -17.26 12.61
C GLU A 54 -5.73 -17.81 12.19
N ILE A 55 -5.01 -17.11 11.30
CA ILE A 55 -3.79 -17.62 10.67
C ILE A 55 -2.55 -16.91 11.20
N PHE A 56 -2.60 -15.58 11.27
CA PHE A 56 -1.50 -14.77 11.82
C PHE A 56 -1.59 -14.56 13.35
N ASN A 57 -2.64 -15.06 14.00
CA ASN A 57 -2.87 -14.96 15.45
C ASN A 57 -2.86 -13.51 15.99
N VAL A 58 -3.34 -12.55 15.19
CA VAL A 58 -3.53 -11.16 15.61
C VAL A 58 -4.84 -11.05 16.40
N SER A 59 -4.73 -10.97 17.72
CA SER A 59 -5.90 -10.98 18.62
C SER A 59 -6.57 -9.62 18.77
N SER A 60 -5.82 -8.52 18.64
CA SER A 60 -6.35 -7.15 18.67
C SER A 60 -5.65 -6.24 17.66
N PRO A 61 -6.29 -5.14 17.23
CA PRO A 61 -5.68 -4.16 16.33
C PRO A 61 -4.39 -3.53 16.88
N ASP A 62 -4.21 -3.47 18.19
CA ASP A 62 -3.04 -2.87 18.85
C ASP A 62 -1.74 -3.66 18.60
N GLN A 63 -1.86 -4.91 18.13
CA GLN A 63 -0.72 -5.72 17.70
C GLN A 63 -0.26 -5.41 16.27
N LEU A 64 -1.00 -4.58 15.53
CA LEU A 64 -0.65 -4.17 14.18
C LEU A 64 0.21 -2.90 14.22
N ALA A 65 1.32 -2.94 13.48
CA ALA A 65 2.09 -1.75 13.16
C ALA A 65 1.59 -1.20 11.82
N TYR A 66 1.24 0.08 11.79
CA TYR A 66 0.83 0.77 10.58
C TYR A 66 2.02 1.51 9.97
N ALA A 67 2.27 1.25 8.70
CA ALA A 67 3.18 2.02 7.89
C ALA A 67 2.39 2.56 6.70
N ALA A 68 2.45 3.87 6.48
CA ALA A 68 1.95 4.46 5.26
C ALA A 68 2.99 4.26 4.15
N TRP A 69 2.52 4.01 2.94
CA TRP A 69 3.36 3.91 1.75
C TRP A 69 2.86 4.97 0.77
N ARG A 70 3.80 5.69 0.16
CA ARG A 70 3.57 6.60 -0.94
C ARG A 70 4.48 6.14 -2.06
N ASP A 71 3.92 5.42 -3.03
CA ASP A 71 4.69 4.96 -4.18
C ASP A 71 5.16 6.14 -5.04
N PRO A 72 6.29 5.99 -5.75
CA PRO A 72 6.75 7.00 -6.70
C PRO A 72 5.67 7.32 -7.73
N GLU A 73 5.55 8.59 -8.06
CA GLU A 73 4.82 8.99 -9.25
C GLU A 73 5.46 8.36 -10.50
N PRO A 74 4.64 7.99 -11.49
CA PRO A 74 5.17 7.47 -12.74
C PRO A 74 6.09 8.50 -13.39
N ALA A 75 7.18 8.02 -13.98
CA ALA A 75 8.07 8.87 -14.76
C ALA A 75 7.27 9.59 -15.85
N TRP A 76 7.58 10.86 -16.07
CA TRP A 76 6.99 11.58 -17.18
C TRP A 76 7.39 10.95 -18.52
N PRO A 77 6.54 11.08 -19.55
CA PRO A 77 6.91 10.68 -20.90
C PRO A 77 8.14 11.45 -21.40
N ASP A 78 8.97 10.83 -22.23
CA ASP A 78 10.22 11.43 -22.75
C ASP A 78 10.03 12.82 -23.39
N TRP A 79 8.94 13.00 -24.14
CA TRP A 79 8.61 14.27 -24.82
C TRP A 79 8.39 15.45 -23.87
N MET A 80 8.07 15.18 -22.60
CA MET A 80 7.85 16.21 -21.59
C MET A 80 9.16 16.73 -21.00
N TYR A 81 10.24 15.92 -21.03
CA TYR A 81 11.58 16.37 -20.63
C TYR A 81 12.23 17.22 -21.72
N GLU A 82 12.00 16.90 -23.00
CA GLU A 82 12.47 17.72 -24.13
C GLU A 82 11.87 19.14 -24.10
N GLU A 83 10.57 19.25 -23.82
CA GLU A 83 9.89 20.55 -23.72
C GLU A 83 10.44 21.40 -22.56
N LEU A 84 10.82 20.76 -21.44
CA LEU A 84 11.44 21.42 -20.29
C LEU A 84 12.89 21.87 -20.50
N GLU A 85 13.66 21.13 -21.31
CA GLU A 85 15.00 21.53 -21.72
C GLU A 85 14.97 22.67 -22.73
N THR A 86 13.96 22.69 -23.62
CA THR A 86 13.78 23.76 -24.62
C THR A 86 13.15 25.03 -24.07
N ALA A 87 12.39 24.96 -22.97
CA ALA A 87 11.83 26.11 -22.27
C ALA A 87 12.86 26.89 -21.44
N GLY A 88 14.15 26.65 -21.68
CA GLY A 88 15.28 27.06 -20.84
C GLY A 88 15.91 28.43 -21.12
N ASP A 89 15.38 29.27 -22.02
CA ASP A 89 16.02 30.57 -22.32
C ASP A 89 15.06 31.77 -22.46
N ASP A 90 13.74 31.59 -22.36
CA ASP A 90 12.81 32.71 -22.26
C ASP A 90 12.51 32.98 -20.78
N ASP A 91 13.23 33.95 -20.21
CA ASP A 91 13.05 34.50 -18.85
C ASP A 91 11.69 35.24 -18.70
N ASP A 92 10.57 34.67 -19.16
CA ASP A 92 9.27 35.24 -18.87
C ASP A 92 8.89 34.93 -17.42
N GLU A 93 8.63 36.00 -16.68
CA GLU A 93 8.41 36.12 -15.23
C GLU A 93 7.30 35.21 -14.64
N TYR A 94 6.68 34.35 -15.45
CA TYR A 94 5.50 33.55 -15.13
C TYR A 94 5.61 32.04 -15.45
N GLY A 95 6.74 31.57 -15.98
CA GLY A 95 6.97 30.14 -16.24
C GLY A 95 7.40 29.36 -14.98
N GLU A 96 6.46 28.90 -14.15
CA GLU A 96 6.79 27.92 -13.11
C GLU A 96 7.24 26.62 -13.78
N LYS A 97 8.54 26.30 -13.68
CA LYS A 97 9.05 24.99 -14.08
C LYS A 97 8.31 23.91 -13.27
N PRO A 98 7.68 22.91 -13.91
CA PRO A 98 7.00 21.85 -13.20
C PRO A 98 8.01 21.14 -12.27
N SER A 99 7.55 20.87 -11.06
CA SER A 99 8.34 20.11 -10.09
C SER A 99 8.52 18.67 -10.60
N PRO A 100 9.70 18.05 -10.43
CA PRO A 100 9.92 16.67 -10.86
C PRO A 100 8.92 15.71 -10.21
N PRO A 101 8.66 14.54 -10.83
CA PRO A 101 7.80 13.51 -10.24
C PRO A 101 8.23 13.18 -8.81
N ASP A 102 7.27 13.06 -7.93
CA ASP A 102 7.52 12.67 -6.54
C ASP A 102 8.12 11.26 -6.49
N PRO A 103 9.33 11.06 -5.94
CA PRO A 103 9.94 9.74 -5.85
C PRO A 103 9.24 8.81 -4.85
N GLY A 104 8.20 9.29 -4.17
CA GLY A 104 7.50 8.55 -3.14
C GLY A 104 8.26 8.53 -1.81
N GLU A 105 7.67 7.90 -0.80
CA GLU A 105 8.29 7.66 0.50
C GLU A 105 7.70 6.38 1.13
N ASN A 106 8.55 5.36 1.31
CA ASN A 106 8.14 4.00 1.70
C ASN A 106 9.09 3.43 2.78
N PRO A 107 8.68 3.40 4.07
CA PRO A 107 7.43 3.91 4.62
C PRO A 107 7.44 5.44 4.78
N LEU A 108 6.30 6.08 4.55
CA LEU A 108 6.05 7.48 4.83
C LEU A 108 6.17 7.73 6.34
N LEU A 109 7.07 8.63 6.73
CA LEU A 109 7.20 9.06 8.12
C LEU A 109 6.00 9.93 8.49
N LEU A 110 4.99 9.30 9.08
CA LEU A 110 3.82 10.01 9.56
C LEU A 110 4.21 10.96 10.71
N PRO A 111 3.84 12.25 10.65
CA PRO A 111 4.03 13.14 11.78
C PRO A 111 3.26 12.59 12.98
N GLN A 112 3.89 12.59 14.16
CA GLN A 112 3.18 12.22 15.38
C GLN A 112 2.09 13.27 15.63
N LEU A 113 0.83 12.89 15.44
CA LEU A 113 -0.34 13.78 15.54
C LEU A 113 -0.59 14.36 16.94
N GLY A 114 0.31 14.14 17.91
CA GLY A 114 0.15 14.61 19.29
C GLY A 114 -1.09 14.05 20.00
N LEU A 115 -1.71 13.01 19.43
CA LEU A 115 -2.83 12.31 20.05
C LEU A 115 -2.28 11.57 21.27
N LYS A 116 -2.74 11.96 22.47
CA LYS A 116 -2.40 11.25 23.71
C LYS A 116 -2.80 9.79 23.53
N ALA A 117 -1.85 8.87 23.72
CA ALA A 117 -2.20 7.48 23.96
C ALA A 117 -3.13 7.47 25.19
N GLU A 118 -4.35 6.94 25.03
CA GLU A 118 -5.18 6.64 26.19
C GLU A 118 -4.42 5.64 27.05
N GLU A 119 -4.13 6.03 28.29
CA GLU A 119 -3.59 5.11 29.30
C GLU A 119 -4.63 4.01 29.54
N PRO A 120 -4.23 2.72 29.54
CA PRO A 120 -5.16 1.65 29.89
C PRO A 120 -5.60 1.82 31.36
N ALA A 121 -6.92 1.80 31.56
CA ALA A 121 -7.57 1.82 32.87
C ALA A 121 -7.39 0.49 33.64
#